data_AF-A0A835KKJ6-F1
#
_entry.id   AF-A0A835KKJ6-F1
#
_cell.length_a   1.000
_cell.length_b   1.000
_cell.length_c   1.000
_cell.angle_alpha   90.00
_cell.angle_beta   90.00
_cell.angle_gamma   90.00
#
_symmetry.space_group_name_H-M   'P 1'
#
loop_
_entity.id
_entity.type
_entity.pdbx_description
1 polymer ?
#
loop_
_entity_poly.entity_id
_entity_poly.type
_entity_poly.pdbx_seq_one_letter_code
_entity_poly.pdbx_strand_id
1 'polypeptide(L)'
;MNPAMVTGAWPDGAATDRRPVAAWARRTRRCSGAPRLASHPALVHSSRADEPAAMRDARRPSGRPTTQSTRASQEKKYGPKHEITERVARWIEEAMPSHVEAAGGPVIRQSCMCCMTPDSDFVIEFLGGEFGEDVVVGVGFSGHGFKMAPAVGRFLAEMAIDGKSNTAAEAGVELGHYRISRFDGNPMGNAAKDY
;
A
#
# COMPACT_ATOMS: atom_id res chain seq x y z
N MET A 1 -21.03 33.63 9.19
CA MET A 1 -20.84 32.35 9.92
C MET A 1 -19.80 31.55 9.16
N ASN A 2 -18.63 31.39 9.74
CA ASN A 2 -17.43 30.78 9.13
C ASN A 2 -16.95 29.71 10.13
N PRO A 3 -16.69 28.45 9.73
CA PRO A 3 -16.32 27.41 10.67
C PRO A 3 -14.88 27.61 11.15
N ALA A 4 -14.68 27.43 12.46
CA ALA A 4 -13.43 27.64 13.16
C ALA A 4 -12.35 26.62 12.75
N MET A 5 -11.18 27.13 12.38
CA MET A 5 -9.91 26.39 12.42
C MET A 5 -9.53 26.17 13.88
N VAL A 6 -9.31 24.91 14.28
CA VAL A 6 -8.59 24.60 15.51
C VAL A 6 -7.13 24.34 15.13
N THR A 7 -6.29 25.35 15.28
CA THR A 7 -4.84 25.23 15.24
C THR A 7 -4.32 24.99 16.65
N GLY A 8 -4.01 23.75 16.99
CA GLY A 8 -3.29 23.41 18.22
C GLY A 8 -1.79 23.62 18.01
N ALA A 9 -1.25 24.70 18.56
CA ALA A 9 0.19 24.92 18.70
C ALA A 9 0.74 23.99 19.79
N TRP A 10 1.80 23.23 19.48
CA TRP A 10 2.58 22.52 20.49
C TRP A 10 3.64 23.48 21.05
N PRO A 11 3.87 23.53 22.38
CA PRO A 11 4.87 24.40 22.97
C PRO A 11 6.29 23.95 22.60
N ASP A 12 7.12 24.92 22.23
CA ASP A 12 8.55 24.77 22.06
C ASP A 12 9.20 24.36 23.38
N GLY A 13 9.97 23.26 23.38
CA GLY A 13 10.91 22.96 24.46
C GLY A 13 10.66 21.67 25.23
N ALA A 14 10.87 20.52 24.59
CA ALA A 14 11.36 19.32 25.26
C ALA A 14 12.36 18.63 24.33
N ALA A 15 13.64 18.93 24.53
CA ALA A 15 14.75 18.20 23.93
C ALA A 15 15.00 16.91 24.72
N THR A 16 15.66 15.95 24.06
CA THR A 16 16.08 14.60 24.52
C THR A 16 14.94 13.56 24.45
N ASP A 17 14.96 12.48 23.67
CA ASP A 17 16.00 11.68 23.01
C ASP A 17 15.66 11.50 21.51
N ARG A 18 16.52 12.00 20.61
CA ARG A 18 16.38 11.86 19.15
C ARG A 18 16.97 10.53 18.69
N ARG A 19 16.31 9.41 18.99
CA ARG A 19 16.53 8.15 18.26
C ARG A 19 15.35 7.92 17.32
N PRO A 20 15.42 8.39 16.06
CA PRO A 20 14.27 8.38 15.18
C PRO A 20 14.11 7.00 14.53
N VAL A 21 12.86 6.73 14.14
CA VAL A 21 12.34 5.86 13.06
C VAL A 21 13.27 5.74 11.82
N ALA A 22 14.27 6.62 11.67
CA ALA A 22 15.38 6.56 10.70
C ALA A 22 16.32 5.34 10.81
N ALA A 23 16.25 4.53 11.87
CA ALA A 23 17.04 3.30 11.97
C ALA A 23 16.54 2.21 10.99
N TRP A 24 15.26 2.21 10.65
CA TRP A 24 14.66 1.17 9.81
C TRP A 24 15.00 1.35 8.31
N ALA A 25 15.10 2.59 7.83
CA ALA A 25 15.46 2.90 6.44
C ALA A 25 16.91 2.51 6.05
N ARG A 26 17.77 2.16 7.02
CA ARG A 26 19.18 1.83 6.78
C ARG A 26 19.46 0.34 6.57
N ARG A 27 18.48 -0.55 6.70
CA ARG A 27 18.69 -2.02 6.55
C ARG A 27 18.31 -2.61 5.19
N THR A 28 17.95 -1.79 4.20
CA THR A 28 17.88 -2.24 2.79
C THR A 28 19.22 -1.98 2.12
N ARG A 29 20.16 -2.94 2.19
CA ARG A 29 21.36 -2.90 1.34
C ARG A 29 20.90 -2.92 -0.13
N ARG A 30 21.65 -2.22 -1.00
CA ARG A 30 21.49 -2.27 -2.46
C ARG A 30 21.34 -3.73 -2.92
N CYS A 31 20.15 -4.11 -3.37
CA CYS A 31 19.99 -5.27 -4.23
C CYS A 31 20.43 -4.86 -5.64
N SER A 32 21.73 -4.97 -5.92
CA SER A 32 22.22 -5.08 -7.29
C SER A 32 21.94 -6.50 -7.76
N GLY A 33 20.91 -6.69 -8.61
CA GLY A 33 20.66 -7.98 -9.26
C GLY A 33 19.21 -8.47 -9.33
N ALA A 34 18.19 -7.61 -9.22
CA ALA A 34 16.82 -8.05 -9.49
C ALA A 34 16.57 -8.17 -11.00
N PRO A 35 16.21 -9.35 -11.55
CA PRO A 35 15.79 -9.48 -12.94
C PRO A 35 14.54 -8.63 -13.20
N ARG A 36 14.43 -8.08 -14.41
CA ARG A 36 13.19 -7.43 -14.88
C ARG A 36 12.09 -8.48 -14.98
N LEU A 37 11.31 -8.67 -13.91
CA LEU A 37 10.03 -9.38 -14.01
C LEU A 37 8.95 -8.39 -14.44
N ALA A 38 8.40 -8.63 -15.63
CA ALA A 38 7.11 -8.10 -16.03
C ALA A 38 6.03 -8.74 -15.16
N SER A 39 5.31 -7.94 -14.37
CA SER A 39 4.09 -8.37 -13.70
C SER A 39 3.05 -7.27 -13.87
N HIS A 40 2.01 -7.57 -14.65
CA HIS A 40 0.85 -6.69 -14.84
C HIS A 40 -0.35 -7.27 -14.08
N PRO A 41 -0.63 -6.84 -12.84
CA PRO A 41 -1.96 -6.97 -12.27
C PRO A 41 -2.72 -5.68 -12.60
N ALA A 42 -3.36 -5.65 -13.76
CA ALA A 42 -4.37 -4.65 -14.06
C ALA A 42 -5.62 -4.98 -13.23
N LEU A 43 -6.04 -4.07 -12.35
CA LEU A 43 -7.27 -4.19 -11.56
C LEU A 43 -8.33 -3.29 -12.19
N VAL A 44 -9.43 -3.90 -12.66
CA VAL A 44 -10.61 -3.21 -13.16
C VAL A 44 -11.63 -3.11 -12.03
N HIS A 45 -12.17 -1.91 -11.80
CA HIS A 45 -13.32 -1.72 -10.92
C HIS A 45 -14.39 -0.88 -11.65
N SER A 46 -15.62 -1.40 -11.73
CA SER A 46 -16.81 -0.62 -12.05
C SER A 46 -17.92 -0.98 -11.06
N SER A 47 -18.65 0.02 -10.58
CA SER A 47 -19.73 -0.15 -9.60
C SER A 47 -21.13 -0.12 -10.25
N ARG A 48 -21.26 0.44 -11.48
CA ARG A 48 -22.47 0.50 -12.31
C ARG A 48 -22.10 0.59 -13.81
N ALA A 49 -23.03 0.21 -14.70
CA ALA A 49 -22.83 0.21 -16.15
C ALA A 49 -22.62 1.63 -16.74
N ASP A 50 -23.14 2.67 -16.09
CA ASP A 50 -23.05 4.07 -16.54
C ASP A 50 -21.86 4.85 -15.92
N GLU A 51 -21.05 4.20 -15.08
CA GLU A 51 -19.86 4.83 -14.47
C GLU A 51 -18.60 4.52 -15.29
N PRO A 52 -17.66 5.48 -15.43
CA PRO A 52 -16.41 5.22 -16.11
C PRO A 52 -15.62 4.12 -15.40
N ALA A 53 -15.23 3.08 -16.15
CA ALA A 53 -14.41 2.01 -15.62
C ALA A 53 -13.06 2.56 -15.14
N ALA A 54 -12.69 2.24 -13.90
CA ALA A 54 -11.39 2.60 -13.36
C ALA A 54 -10.40 1.46 -13.65
N MET A 55 -9.33 1.80 -14.36
CA MET A 55 -8.19 0.91 -14.57
C MET A 55 -7.00 1.34 -13.73
N ARG A 56 -6.42 0.40 -12.98
CA ARG A 56 -5.19 0.64 -12.23
C ARG A 56 -3.99 -0.07 -12.85
N ASP A 57 -2.99 0.71 -13.18
CA ASP A 57 -1.65 0.23 -13.53
C ASP A 57 -0.72 0.32 -12.30
N ALA A 58 -0.20 -0.82 -11.83
CA ALA A 58 0.72 -0.87 -10.69
C ALA A 58 2.16 -1.12 -11.17
N ARG A 59 3.09 -0.23 -10.78
CA ARG A 59 4.52 -0.43 -11.00
C ARG A 59 5.26 -0.54 -9.67
N ARG A 60 6.13 -1.54 -9.56
CA ARG A 60 7.12 -1.65 -8.48
C ARG A 60 8.44 -1.06 -8.96
N PRO A 61 8.76 0.20 -8.62
CA PRO A 61 10.05 0.77 -8.93
C PRO A 61 11.17 -0.02 -8.24
N SER A 62 12.19 -0.47 -8.98
CA SER A 62 13.41 -1.00 -8.35
C SER A 62 14.20 0.14 -7.70
N GLY A 63 14.62 -0.02 -6.44
CA GLY A 63 15.43 0.95 -5.71
C GLY A 63 14.85 1.40 -4.37
N ARG A 64 15.01 2.69 -4.02
CA ARG A 64 14.54 3.22 -2.73
C ARG A 64 13.01 3.22 -2.66
N PRO A 65 12.42 2.96 -1.47
CA PRO A 65 11.01 3.18 -1.23
C PRO A 65 10.60 4.59 -1.66
N THR A 66 9.48 4.68 -2.39
CA THR A 66 8.88 5.98 -2.71
C THR A 66 8.20 6.51 -1.47
N THR A 67 8.57 7.72 -1.07
CA THR A 67 7.97 8.48 0.02
C THR A 67 7.09 9.58 -0.56
N GLN A 68 6.23 10.17 0.27
CA GLN A 68 5.44 11.34 -0.12
C GLN A 68 6.32 12.47 -0.70
N SER A 69 7.48 12.71 -0.09
CA SER A 69 8.43 13.75 -0.52
C SER A 69 9.19 13.42 -1.80
N THR A 70 9.34 12.14 -2.15
CA THR A 70 10.09 11.71 -3.34
C THR A 70 9.19 11.33 -4.50
N ARG A 71 7.87 11.26 -4.28
CA ARG A 71 6.86 10.90 -5.28
C ARG A 71 6.95 11.74 -6.54
N ALA A 72 7.02 13.07 -6.43
CA ALA A 72 7.08 13.96 -7.60
C ALA A 72 8.32 13.69 -8.46
N SER A 73 9.45 13.36 -7.84
CA SER A 73 10.68 12.99 -8.54
C SER A 73 10.58 11.61 -9.20
N GLN A 74 9.86 10.67 -8.59
CA GLN A 74 9.59 9.37 -9.21
C GLN A 74 8.61 9.49 -10.40
N GLU A 75 7.57 10.32 -10.31
CA GLU A 75 6.64 10.57 -11.42
C GLU A 75 7.38 11.08 -12.68
N LYS A 76 8.43 11.90 -12.51
CA LYS A 76 9.29 12.33 -13.62
C LYS A 76 10.19 11.22 -14.17
N LYS A 77 10.58 10.27 -13.32
CA LYS A 77 11.52 9.19 -13.64
C LYS A 77 10.86 8.01 -14.38
N TYR A 78 9.60 7.72 -14.11
CA TYR A 78 8.89 6.53 -14.66
C TYR A 78 8.16 6.77 -15.99
N GLY A 79 8.57 7.80 -16.72
CA GLY A 79 8.16 8.06 -18.09
C GLY A 79 7.06 9.11 -18.22
N PRO A 80 6.89 9.69 -19.42
CA PRO A 80 5.81 10.63 -19.68
C PRO A 80 4.45 9.94 -19.48
N LYS A 81 3.48 10.65 -18.88
CA LYS A 81 2.13 10.13 -18.58
C LYS A 81 1.43 9.49 -19.81
N HIS A 82 1.85 9.85 -21.02
CA HIS A 82 1.37 9.28 -22.28
C HIS A 82 1.69 7.79 -22.43
N GLU A 83 2.92 7.35 -22.10
CA GLU A 83 3.37 5.96 -22.25
C GLU A 83 2.54 4.99 -21.38
N ILE A 84 2.18 5.44 -20.17
CA ILE A 84 1.30 4.68 -19.26
C ILE A 84 -0.09 4.53 -19.86
N THR A 85 -0.58 5.58 -20.51
CA THR A 85 -1.92 5.65 -21.07
C THR A 85 -2.03 4.71 -22.28
N GLU A 86 -1.06 4.76 -23.20
CA GLU A 86 -1.00 3.87 -24.36
C GLU A 86 -0.93 2.39 -23.96
N ARG A 87 -0.14 2.07 -22.92
CA ARG A 87 -0.03 0.70 -22.42
C ARG A 87 -1.36 0.18 -21.89
N VAL A 88 -2.07 1.00 -21.12
CA VAL A 88 -3.38 0.65 -20.59
C VAL A 88 -4.42 0.53 -21.70
N ALA A 89 -4.42 1.47 -22.66
CA ALA A 89 -5.32 1.42 -23.81
C ALA A 89 -5.16 0.11 -24.59
N ARG A 90 -3.92 -0.28 -24.90
CA ARG A 90 -3.62 -1.55 -25.57
C ARG A 90 -4.12 -2.76 -24.78
N TRP A 91 -3.86 -2.79 -23.47
CA TRP A 91 -4.36 -3.89 -22.63
C TRP A 91 -5.89 -3.96 -22.64
N ILE A 92 -6.57 -2.82 -22.62
CA ILE A 92 -8.04 -2.76 -22.68
C ILE A 92 -8.56 -3.31 -24.02
N GLU A 93 -7.95 -2.92 -25.13
CA GLU A 93 -8.31 -3.42 -26.46
C GLU A 93 -8.10 -4.93 -26.58
N GLU A 94 -7.03 -5.46 -26.00
CA GLU A 94 -6.71 -6.89 -25.99
C GLU A 94 -7.62 -7.69 -25.04
N ALA A 95 -7.85 -7.20 -23.83
CA ALA A 95 -8.54 -7.95 -22.77
C ALA A 95 -10.07 -7.77 -22.80
N MET A 96 -10.57 -6.65 -23.32
CA MET A 96 -11.99 -6.26 -23.31
C MET A 96 -12.40 -5.64 -24.65
N PRO A 97 -12.24 -6.38 -25.77
CA PRO A 97 -12.47 -5.85 -27.11
C PRO A 97 -13.91 -5.36 -27.26
N SER A 98 -14.09 -4.15 -27.80
CA SER A 98 -15.39 -3.50 -28.03
C SER A 98 -16.23 -3.18 -26.78
N HIS A 99 -15.69 -3.34 -25.57
CA HIS A 99 -16.41 -3.02 -24.32
C HIS A 99 -16.00 -1.67 -23.72
N VAL A 100 -14.81 -1.17 -24.07
CA VAL A 100 -14.29 0.11 -23.57
C VAL A 100 -13.61 0.84 -24.73
N GLU A 101 -14.05 2.07 -24.99
CA GLU A 101 -13.45 2.96 -25.98
C GLU A 101 -12.16 3.57 -25.42
N ALA A 102 -11.00 3.18 -25.97
CA ALA A 102 -9.69 3.59 -25.49
C ALA A 102 -9.03 4.69 -26.34
N ALA A 103 -9.50 4.94 -27.58
CA ALA A 103 -8.86 5.87 -28.51
C ALA A 103 -8.99 7.34 -28.07
N GLY A 104 -10.04 7.68 -27.32
CA GLY A 104 -10.21 9.00 -26.71
C GLY A 104 -9.32 9.26 -25.48
N GLY A 105 -8.66 8.22 -24.97
CA GLY A 105 -7.89 8.27 -23.73
C GLY A 105 -8.77 8.36 -22.46
N PRO A 106 -8.14 8.32 -21.27
CA PRO A 106 -8.85 8.31 -20.00
C PRO A 106 -9.44 9.69 -19.67
N VAL A 107 -10.68 9.69 -19.17
CA VAL A 107 -11.37 10.90 -18.68
C VAL A 107 -10.58 11.56 -17.54
N ILE A 108 -10.03 10.75 -16.62
CA ILE A 108 -9.22 11.21 -15.48
C ILE A 108 -8.00 10.31 -15.33
N ARG A 109 -6.87 10.90 -14.96
CA ARG A 109 -5.65 10.17 -14.54
C ARG A 109 -5.24 10.60 -13.15
N GLN A 110 -5.06 9.63 -12.26
CA GLN A 110 -4.60 9.85 -10.91
C GLN A 110 -3.46 8.89 -10.59
N SER A 111 -2.34 9.45 -10.14
CA SER A 111 -1.24 8.64 -9.61
C SER A 111 -1.56 8.28 -8.15
N CYS A 112 -1.25 7.06 -7.74
CA CYS A 112 -1.39 6.61 -6.35
C CYS A 112 -0.07 6.01 -5.84
N MET A 113 0.09 5.92 -4.52
CA MET A 113 1.21 5.22 -3.88
C MET A 113 0.68 4.03 -3.10
N CYS A 114 1.50 2.98 -3.01
CA CYS A 114 1.20 1.81 -2.19
C CYS A 114 2.43 1.40 -1.39
N CYS A 115 2.19 1.09 -0.12
CA CYS A 115 3.17 0.46 0.75
C CYS A 115 3.16 -1.04 0.46
N MET A 116 4.27 -1.54 -0.07
CA MET A 116 4.41 -2.94 -0.50
C MET A 116 5.25 -3.70 0.53
N THR A 117 4.75 -4.86 0.94
CA THR A 117 5.53 -5.89 1.64
C THR A 117 6.18 -6.84 0.62
N PRO A 118 7.30 -7.50 0.97
CA PRO A 118 7.94 -8.48 0.08
C PRO A 118 7.02 -9.63 -0.35
N ASP A 119 6.18 -10.12 0.56
CA ASP A 119 5.18 -11.18 0.32
C ASP A 119 3.85 -10.66 -0.26
N SER A 120 3.72 -9.35 -0.44
CA SER A 120 2.48 -8.70 -0.89
C SER A 120 1.29 -8.87 0.08
N ASP A 121 1.54 -9.20 1.35
CA ASP A 121 0.52 -9.39 2.38
C ASP A 121 0.47 -8.25 3.41
N PHE A 122 -0.61 -8.12 4.17
CA PHE A 122 -0.78 -7.06 5.18
C PHE A 122 0.17 -7.22 6.36
N VAL A 123 0.40 -6.13 7.10
CA VAL A 123 0.92 -6.20 8.48
C VAL A 123 -0.18 -5.74 9.43
N ILE A 124 -0.57 -6.62 10.35
CA ILE A 124 -1.58 -6.37 11.39
C ILE A 124 -1.01 -6.86 12.72
N GLU A 125 -0.61 -5.95 13.61
CA GLU A 125 -0.01 -6.29 14.89
C GLU A 125 -0.05 -5.11 15.87
N PHE A 126 0.19 -5.38 17.16
CA PHE A 126 0.62 -4.34 18.09
C PHE A 126 2.09 -3.96 17.84
N LEU A 127 2.43 -2.68 18.01
CA LEU A 127 3.76 -2.17 17.74
C LEU A 127 4.83 -2.74 18.69
N GLY A 128 4.42 -3.12 19.91
CA GLY A 128 5.30 -3.69 20.93
C GLY A 128 6.35 -2.70 21.45
N GLY A 129 7.41 -3.23 22.05
CA GLY A 129 8.49 -2.43 22.63
C GLY A 129 8.01 -1.54 23.78
N GLU A 130 8.39 -0.27 23.76
CA GLU A 130 7.94 0.73 24.75
C GLU A 130 6.44 1.05 24.65
N PHE A 131 5.81 0.77 23.51
CA PHE A 131 4.39 0.99 23.27
C PHE A 131 3.51 -0.19 23.67
N GLY A 132 4.09 -1.36 23.97
CA GLY A 132 3.32 -2.56 24.32
C GLY A 132 2.14 -2.83 23.36
N GLU A 133 0.93 -2.88 23.92
CA GLU A 133 -0.33 -3.05 23.19
C GLU A 133 -1.10 -1.72 23.01
N ASP A 134 -0.52 -0.57 23.35
CA ASP A 134 -1.17 0.74 23.25
C ASP A 134 -1.30 1.23 21.80
N VAL A 135 -0.56 0.62 20.87
CA VAL A 135 -0.55 1.00 19.45
C VAL A 135 -0.74 -0.25 18.60
N VAL A 136 -1.87 -0.33 17.91
CA VAL A 136 -2.11 -1.31 16.84
C VAL A 136 -1.81 -0.70 15.48
N VAL A 137 -1.13 -1.45 14.61
CA VAL A 137 -0.77 -1.03 13.26
C VAL A 137 -1.40 -1.92 12.21
N GLY A 138 -1.99 -1.29 11.19
CA GLY A 138 -2.43 -1.92 9.96
C GLY A 138 -1.75 -1.24 8.78
N VAL A 139 -0.74 -1.88 8.19
CA VAL A 139 0.07 -1.28 7.12
C VAL A 139 0.42 -2.31 6.04
N GLY A 140 1.11 -1.88 4.97
CA GLY A 140 1.65 -2.83 3.99
C GLY A 140 0.59 -3.46 3.08
N PHE A 141 -0.51 -2.76 2.81
CA PHE A 141 -1.65 -3.28 2.05
C PHE A 141 -1.40 -3.66 0.59
N SER A 142 -0.17 -3.50 0.08
CA SER A 142 0.32 -4.10 -1.15
C SER A 142 -0.58 -3.93 -2.38
N GLY A 143 -1.29 -2.80 -2.43
CA GLY A 143 -2.17 -2.43 -3.54
C GLY A 143 -3.56 -3.08 -3.52
N HIS A 144 -3.92 -3.88 -2.52
CA HIS A 144 -5.22 -4.55 -2.45
C HIS A 144 -6.02 -4.24 -1.17
N GLY A 145 -5.53 -3.32 -0.34
CA GLY A 145 -6.19 -2.93 0.91
C GLY A 145 -7.58 -2.32 0.76
N PHE A 146 -7.92 -1.70 -0.37
CA PHE A 146 -9.23 -1.07 -0.55
C PHE A 146 -10.38 -2.08 -0.38
N LYS A 147 -10.30 -3.25 -1.03
CA LYS A 147 -11.32 -4.30 -0.91
C LYS A 147 -11.36 -4.96 0.47
N MET A 148 -10.24 -4.95 1.18
CA MET A 148 -10.13 -5.56 2.51
C MET A 148 -10.36 -4.56 3.65
N ALA A 149 -10.48 -3.27 3.35
CA ALA A 149 -10.55 -2.20 4.34
C ALA A 149 -11.69 -2.40 5.36
N PRO A 150 -12.92 -2.82 4.98
CA PRO A 150 -13.97 -3.06 5.97
C PRO A 150 -13.61 -4.15 6.98
N ALA A 151 -13.06 -5.28 6.53
CA ALA A 151 -12.70 -6.40 7.39
C ALA A 151 -11.47 -6.06 8.26
N VAL A 152 -10.39 -5.57 7.66
CA VAL A 152 -9.17 -5.21 8.38
C VAL A 152 -9.42 -4.05 9.35
N GLY A 153 -10.25 -3.07 8.97
CA GLY A 153 -10.65 -1.98 9.84
C GLY A 153 -11.39 -2.48 11.09
N ARG A 154 -12.27 -3.48 10.93
CA ARG A 154 -12.93 -4.13 12.07
C ARG A 154 -11.93 -4.83 12.98
N PHE A 155 -10.97 -5.58 12.41
CA PHE A 155 -9.96 -6.27 13.21
C PHE A 155 -9.11 -5.31 14.03
N LEU A 156 -8.64 -4.22 13.41
CA LEU A 156 -7.83 -3.20 14.08
C LEU A 156 -8.62 -2.49 15.18
N ALA A 157 -9.90 -2.18 14.94
CA ALA A 157 -10.75 -1.55 15.95
C ALA A 157 -10.95 -2.44 17.18
N GLU A 158 -11.24 -3.73 16.98
CA GLU A 158 -11.37 -4.69 18.08
C GLU A 158 -10.05 -4.89 18.83
N MET A 159 -8.93 -4.99 18.11
CA MET A 159 -7.61 -5.05 18.74
C MET A 159 -7.33 -3.81 19.60
N ALA A 160 -7.69 -2.61 19.14
CA ALA A 160 -7.47 -1.38 19.88
C ALA A 160 -8.35 -1.25 21.14
N ILE A 161 -9.54 -1.85 21.15
CA ILE A 161 -10.51 -1.73 22.25
C ILE A 161 -10.37 -2.90 23.24
N ASP A 162 -10.25 -4.12 22.71
CA ASP A 162 -10.36 -5.37 23.47
C ASP A 162 -9.02 -6.14 23.58
N GLY A 163 -7.95 -5.63 22.97
CA GLY A 163 -6.64 -6.32 22.89
C GLY A 163 -6.61 -7.51 21.92
N LYS A 164 -7.72 -7.83 21.27
CA LYS A 164 -7.88 -8.96 20.34
C LYS A 164 -8.99 -8.71 19.33
N SER A 165 -8.99 -9.44 18.22
CA SER A 165 -10.06 -9.40 17.22
C SER A 165 -10.88 -10.68 17.27
N ASN A 166 -12.10 -10.60 17.81
CA ASN A 166 -13.03 -11.73 17.82
C ASN A 166 -13.55 -11.99 16.40
N THR A 167 -13.77 -10.93 15.61
CA THR A 167 -14.20 -11.06 14.21
C THR A 167 -13.17 -11.83 13.39
N ALA A 168 -11.87 -11.61 13.61
CA ALA A 168 -10.84 -12.38 12.92
C ALA A 168 -10.88 -13.86 13.32
N ALA A 169 -11.00 -14.16 14.62
CA ALA A 169 -11.07 -15.52 15.11
C ALA A 169 -12.31 -16.27 14.58
N GLU A 170 -13.48 -15.64 14.60
CA GLU A 170 -14.73 -16.20 14.08
C GLU A 170 -14.66 -16.45 12.57
N ALA A 171 -13.97 -15.59 11.82
CA ALA A 171 -13.72 -15.75 10.40
C ALA A 171 -12.63 -16.79 10.08
N GLY A 172 -12.01 -17.43 11.08
CA GLY A 172 -10.89 -18.37 10.91
C GLY A 172 -9.62 -17.71 10.39
N VAL A 173 -9.47 -16.40 10.61
CA VAL A 173 -8.31 -15.61 10.18
C VAL A 173 -7.25 -15.61 11.27
N GLU A 174 -6.16 -16.34 11.02
CA GLU A 174 -5.00 -16.39 11.91
C GLU A 174 -4.16 -15.10 11.81
N LEU A 175 -4.38 -14.16 12.72
CA LEU A 175 -3.64 -12.89 12.75
C LEU A 175 -2.11 -13.05 12.90
N GLY A 176 -1.66 -14.20 13.42
CA GLY A 176 -0.24 -14.57 13.46
C GLY A 176 0.43 -14.54 12.08
N HIS A 177 -0.31 -14.89 11.01
CA HIS A 177 0.17 -14.85 9.62
C HIS A 177 0.55 -13.42 9.18
N TYR A 178 -0.10 -12.40 9.74
CA TYR A 178 0.10 -11.00 9.38
C TYR A 178 1.05 -10.23 10.30
N ARG A 179 1.70 -10.91 11.25
CA ARG A 179 2.70 -10.29 12.13
C ARG A 179 3.94 -9.83 11.37
N ILE A 180 4.55 -8.73 11.80
CA ILE A 180 5.79 -8.22 11.20
C ILE A 180 6.97 -9.16 11.46
N SER A 181 6.92 -9.91 12.56
CA SER A 181 7.95 -10.89 12.93
C SER A 181 8.10 -12.02 11.91
N ARG A 182 7.14 -12.22 10.99
CA ARG A 182 7.29 -13.16 9.88
C ARG A 182 8.49 -12.85 8.98
N PHE A 183 8.99 -11.61 9.01
CA PHE A 183 10.18 -11.20 8.29
C PHE A 183 11.49 -11.42 9.07
N ASP A 184 11.43 -11.86 10.33
CA ASP A 184 12.60 -12.13 11.15
C ASP A 184 13.32 -13.38 10.66
N GLY A 185 14.57 -13.23 10.23
CA GLY A 185 15.34 -14.32 9.63
C GLY A 185 14.83 -14.78 8.25
N ASN A 186 13.69 -14.25 7.77
CA ASN A 186 13.08 -14.57 6.48
C ASN A 186 12.65 -13.29 5.74
N PRO A 187 13.51 -12.68 4.90
CA PRO A 187 13.18 -11.43 4.22
C PRO A 187 12.02 -11.54 3.21
N MET A 188 11.62 -12.76 2.84
CA MET A 188 10.52 -13.00 1.91
C MET A 188 9.17 -13.22 2.60
N GLY A 189 9.14 -13.30 3.93
CA GLY A 189 7.90 -13.50 4.70
C GLY A 189 7.09 -14.70 4.20
N ASN A 190 5.81 -14.47 3.91
CA ASN A 190 4.87 -15.51 3.45
C ASN A 190 4.89 -15.73 1.93
N ALA A 191 5.83 -15.15 1.19
CA ALA A 191 5.89 -15.33 -0.25
C ALA A 191 6.00 -16.83 -0.58
N ALA A 192 5.09 -17.36 -1.40
CA ALA A 192 5.26 -18.66 -2.02
C ALA A 192 6.58 -18.64 -2.81
N LYS A 193 7.35 -19.73 -2.75
CA LYS A 193 8.72 -19.77 -3.33
C LYS A 193 8.74 -19.55 -4.84
N ASP A 194 7.61 -19.69 -5.53
CA ASP A 194 7.58 -19.74 -6.99
C ASP A 194 6.33 -18.99 -7.52
N TYR A 195 6.52 -17.78 -8.04
CA TYR A 195 5.59 -17.07 -8.94
C TYR A 195 6.36 -16.22 -9.94
#